data_AF-A0A259ZZN6-F1
#
_entry.id   AF-A0A259ZZN6-F1
#
_cell.length_a   1.000
_cell.length_b   1.000
_cell.length_c   1.000
_cell.angle_alpha   90.00
_cell.angle_beta   90.00
_cell.angle_gamma   90.00
#
_symmetry.space_group_name_H-M   'P 1'
#
loop_
_entity.id
_entity.type
_entity.pdbx_description
1 polymer ?
#
loop_
_entity_poly.entity_id
_entity_poly.type
_entity_poly.pdbx_seq_one_letter_code
_entity_poly.pdbx_strand_id
1 'polypeptide(L)'
;MTVRRNWLLAAVALAMSVSTSGCAVVLLGSAFPAGSSSPTGSSSPQNRYGFEMSESDRYLADTAAFVRSLDPCGFLTEDDLAALGTVVQLRPDGELSTCSASLKPATSSAADSVSIDLNGYQPTSDDSDYEQITIGDEQVYLDNSSQGSCRIGFPLRDEFDGTTPGPMDGFLAESGRGFATIDVYRADADACSAAKSVTETALGLLEDPPLRADSKYNLPLASKDLCAVLEHLPATWTVDRWNPPSDPYRCHFTASSATFEDNVAMLDVTLDYVDGDMRSNDRKTVEQGDYTVETRGSDSACFADIVLGNPVLGMPEKDDTAALFARTVPTLTVLTDQCESAVALAVAAADVLTG
;
A
#
# COMPACT_ATOMS: atom_id res chain seq x y z
N MET A 1 59.15 -69.04 -10.03
CA MET A 1 59.99 -69.13 -8.82
C MET A 1 59.68 -67.89 -7.98
N THR A 2 58.71 -67.92 -7.07
CA THR A 2 58.91 -68.13 -5.61
C THR A 2 60.12 -67.36 -5.09
N VAL A 3 59.99 -66.40 -4.18
CA VAL A 3 59.68 -66.66 -2.76
C VAL A 3 59.03 -65.43 -2.09
N ARG A 4 57.99 -65.71 -1.29
CA ARG A 4 57.35 -64.83 -0.29
C ARG A 4 58.32 -64.45 0.83
N ARG A 5 58.16 -63.27 1.43
CA ARG A 5 58.51 -63.10 2.85
C ARG A 5 57.55 -62.15 3.56
N ASN A 6 56.62 -62.77 4.29
CA ASN A 6 55.82 -62.15 5.34
C ASN A 6 56.75 -61.69 6.48
N TRP A 7 56.54 -60.47 6.96
CA TRP A 7 56.86 -60.09 8.33
C TRP A 7 55.59 -59.51 8.97
N LEU A 8 55.05 -60.27 9.92
CA LEU A 8 54.09 -59.86 10.92
C LEU A 8 54.86 -59.16 12.06
N LEU A 9 54.54 -57.90 12.34
CA LEU A 9 54.76 -57.22 13.63
C LEU A 9 53.62 -56.19 13.74
N ALA A 10 52.62 -56.47 14.57
CA ALA A 10 52.52 -56.06 15.98
C ALA A 10 51.78 -54.72 16.12
N ALA A 11 50.64 -54.80 16.80
CA ALA A 11 49.66 -53.76 17.04
C ALA A 11 50.18 -52.64 17.95
N VAL A 12 49.78 -51.40 17.66
CA VAL A 12 49.40 -50.41 18.66
C VAL A 12 48.18 -49.66 18.11
N ALA A 13 47.02 -49.93 18.71
CA ALA A 13 45.82 -49.13 18.52
C ALA A 13 46.00 -47.82 19.29
N LEU A 14 46.10 -46.70 18.57
CA LEU A 14 45.93 -45.36 19.12
C LEU A 14 44.51 -44.91 18.77
N ALA A 15 43.60 -45.09 19.72
CA ALA A 15 42.31 -44.43 19.72
C ALA A 15 42.53 -42.93 19.83
N MET A 16 42.39 -42.19 18.72
CA MET A 16 42.22 -40.75 18.78
C MET A 16 40.78 -40.47 19.21
N SER A 17 40.62 -40.20 20.49
CA SER A 17 39.44 -39.52 21.04
C SER A 17 39.34 -38.13 20.40
N VAL A 18 38.45 -37.97 19.43
CA VAL A 18 38.02 -36.66 18.96
C VAL A 18 37.15 -36.08 20.06
N SER A 19 37.77 -35.33 20.97
CA SER A 19 37.06 -34.46 21.90
C SER A 19 36.45 -33.33 21.08
N THR A 20 35.18 -33.47 20.70
CA THR A 20 34.34 -32.34 20.30
C THR A 20 34.21 -31.44 21.52
N SER A 21 35.11 -30.46 21.66
CA SER A 21 34.91 -29.32 22.54
C SER A 21 33.82 -28.44 21.93
N GLY A 22 32.57 -28.89 22.08
CA GLY A 22 31.42 -28.01 21.93
C GLY A 22 31.49 -26.99 23.04
N CYS A 23 31.88 -25.76 22.71
CA CYS A 23 31.53 -24.61 23.50
C CYS A 23 30.00 -24.54 23.54
N ALA A 24 29.39 -25.10 24.58
CA ALA A 24 28.03 -24.76 24.94
C ALA A 24 28.06 -23.30 25.42
N VAL A 25 27.93 -22.37 24.49
CA VAL A 25 27.45 -21.03 24.83
C VAL A 25 26.02 -21.25 25.29
N VAL A 26 25.80 -21.22 26.61
CA VAL A 26 24.48 -21.09 27.19
C VAL A 26 24.02 -19.66 26.88
N LEU A 27 23.46 -19.47 25.69
CA LEU A 27 22.55 -18.37 25.43
C LEU A 27 21.34 -18.62 26.32
N LEU A 28 21.21 -17.83 27.38
CA LEU A 28 19.95 -17.63 28.09
C LEU A 28 18.98 -16.93 27.14
N GLY A 29 18.50 -17.67 26.13
CA GLY A 29 17.35 -17.32 25.33
C GLY A 29 16.12 -17.83 26.06
N SER A 30 15.27 -16.92 26.49
CA SER A 30 13.96 -17.21 27.07
C SER A 30 13.11 -17.95 26.03
N ALA A 31 13.10 -19.28 26.09
CA ALA A 31 12.16 -20.09 25.32
C ALA A 31 10.76 -19.85 25.89
N PHE A 32 9.87 -19.27 25.09
CA PHE A 32 8.45 -19.24 25.41
C PHE A 32 7.91 -20.67 25.53
N PRO A 33 7.17 -21.02 26.59
CA PRO A 33 6.71 -22.38 26.80
C PRO A 33 5.55 -22.72 25.86
N ALA A 34 5.67 -23.87 25.19
CA ALA A 34 4.60 -24.50 24.46
C ALA A 34 3.57 -25.12 25.42
N GLY A 35 2.33 -24.59 25.38
CA GLY A 35 1.07 -25.29 25.62
C GLY A 35 0.67 -25.65 27.06
N SER A 36 -0.43 -25.04 27.55
CA SER A 36 -1.41 -25.68 28.44
C SER A 36 -2.74 -24.87 28.48
N SER A 37 -3.76 -25.42 27.81
CA SER A 37 -5.21 -25.38 28.10
C SER A 37 -5.84 -24.23 28.91
N SER A 38 -6.78 -23.54 28.25
CA SER A 38 -7.66 -22.45 28.73
C SER A 38 -8.46 -22.75 30.01
N PRO A 39 -8.91 -21.70 30.74
CA PRO A 39 -10.22 -21.13 30.44
C PRO A 39 -10.29 -19.59 30.49
N THR A 40 -11.29 -19.05 29.79
CA THR A 40 -11.79 -17.66 29.82
C THR A 40 -10.90 -16.55 29.25
N GLY A 41 -11.15 -16.23 27.98
CA GLY A 41 -11.29 -14.83 27.51
C GLY A 41 -10.05 -13.94 27.53
N SER A 42 -9.03 -14.27 26.75
CA SER A 42 -8.15 -13.25 26.17
C SER A 42 -7.52 -13.79 24.90
N SER A 43 -8.16 -13.53 23.78
CA SER A 43 -7.57 -13.68 22.46
C SER A 43 -6.50 -12.60 22.31
N SER A 44 -5.24 -12.91 22.63
CA SER A 44 -4.13 -12.10 22.12
C SER A 44 -4.31 -12.00 20.60
N PRO A 45 -4.38 -10.80 20.02
CA PRO A 45 -4.62 -10.63 18.60
C PRO A 45 -3.48 -11.33 17.84
N GLN A 46 -3.83 -12.17 16.87
CA GLN A 46 -2.86 -12.87 16.06
C GLN A 46 -1.97 -11.85 15.33
N ASN A 47 -0.65 -12.02 15.41
CA ASN A 47 0.33 -11.21 14.68
C ASN A 47 0.19 -11.44 13.18
N ARG A 48 -0.61 -10.60 12.52
CA ARG A 48 -0.89 -10.67 11.07
C ARG A 48 0.36 -10.66 10.21
N TYR A 49 1.46 -10.08 10.69
CA TYR A 49 2.68 -9.88 9.91
C TYR A 49 3.93 -10.49 10.57
N GLY A 50 3.73 -11.49 11.44
CA GLY A 50 4.83 -12.21 12.09
C GLY A 50 5.48 -11.53 13.30
N PHE A 51 5.06 -10.32 13.69
CA PHE A 51 5.51 -9.62 14.90
C PHE A 51 4.35 -8.89 15.60
N GLU A 52 4.55 -8.48 16.87
CA GLU A 52 3.53 -7.83 17.71
C GLU A 52 3.30 -6.37 17.30
N MET A 53 2.04 -6.02 17.02
CA MET A 53 1.64 -4.67 16.59
C MET A 53 1.03 -3.87 17.74
N SER A 54 1.35 -2.57 17.80
CA SER A 54 0.63 -1.64 18.67
C SER A 54 -0.85 -1.52 18.27
N GLU A 55 -1.68 -0.93 19.13
CA GLU A 55 -3.09 -0.70 18.80
C GLU A 55 -3.26 0.31 17.66
N SER A 56 -2.42 1.35 17.63
CA SER A 56 -2.38 2.33 16.53
C SER A 56 -2.02 1.69 15.20
N ASP A 57 -1.00 0.82 15.17
CA ASP A 57 -0.59 0.16 13.91
C ASP A 57 -1.69 -0.77 13.41
N ARG A 58 -2.40 -1.44 14.31
CA ARG A 58 -3.56 -2.28 13.96
C ARG A 58 -4.68 -1.44 13.36
N TYR A 59 -5.01 -0.30 13.96
CA TYR A 59 -6.02 0.60 13.43
C TYR A 59 -5.65 1.12 12.02
N LEU A 60 -4.39 1.52 11.80
CA LEU A 60 -3.92 1.98 10.50
C LEU A 60 -3.99 0.85 9.45
N ALA A 61 -3.55 -0.36 9.80
CA ALA A 61 -3.65 -1.52 8.92
C ALA A 61 -5.11 -1.89 8.58
N ASP A 62 -6.02 -1.80 9.55
CA ASP A 62 -7.45 -2.05 9.36
C ASP A 62 -8.14 -0.95 8.55
N THR A 63 -7.68 0.30 8.67
CA THR A 63 -8.13 1.44 7.86
C THR A 63 -7.67 1.28 6.41
N ALA A 64 -6.41 0.95 6.20
CA ALA A 64 -5.89 0.64 4.87
C ALA A 64 -6.63 -0.54 4.23
N ALA A 65 -6.88 -1.61 4.99
CA ALA A 65 -7.65 -2.76 4.51
C ALA A 65 -9.10 -2.40 4.15
N PHE A 66 -9.73 -1.53 4.94
CA PHE A 66 -11.06 -1.02 4.64
C PHE A 66 -11.08 -0.20 3.35
N VAL A 67 -10.18 0.78 3.18
CA VAL A 67 -10.12 1.58 1.95
C VAL A 67 -9.85 0.68 0.73
N ARG A 68 -8.98 -0.33 0.86
CA ARG A 68 -8.74 -1.32 -0.21
C ARG A 68 -9.96 -2.19 -0.57
N SER A 69 -10.96 -2.27 0.30
CA SER A 69 -12.22 -2.98 0.03
C SER A 69 -13.24 -2.13 -0.72
N LEU A 70 -13.07 -0.80 -0.72
CA LEU A 70 -14.02 0.15 -1.31
C LEU A 70 -13.78 0.33 -2.81
N ASP A 71 -14.87 0.55 -3.54
CA ASP A 71 -14.84 1.01 -4.93
C ASP A 71 -14.96 2.54 -4.99
N PRO A 72 -13.88 3.29 -5.30
CA PRO A 72 -13.96 4.74 -5.43
C PRO A 72 -14.96 5.18 -6.51
N CYS A 73 -15.08 4.42 -7.61
CA CYS A 73 -16.01 4.79 -8.68
C CYS A 73 -17.48 4.57 -8.29
N GLY A 74 -17.76 3.68 -7.35
CA GLY A 74 -19.12 3.46 -6.87
C GLY A 74 -19.67 4.64 -6.05
N PHE A 75 -18.81 5.52 -5.53
CA PHE A 75 -19.23 6.76 -4.87
C PHE A 75 -19.60 7.88 -5.85
N LEU A 76 -19.25 7.75 -7.14
CA LEU A 76 -19.65 8.69 -8.19
C LEU A 76 -20.88 8.14 -8.92
N THR A 77 -22.07 8.45 -8.41
CA THR A 77 -23.32 7.88 -8.93
C THR A 77 -23.71 8.45 -10.29
N GLU A 78 -24.38 7.64 -11.13
CA GLU A 78 -24.85 8.11 -12.45
C GLU A 78 -25.82 9.29 -12.32
N ASP A 79 -26.66 9.32 -11.28
CA ASP A 79 -27.63 10.39 -11.04
C ASP A 79 -26.94 11.74 -10.70
N ASP A 80 -25.94 11.72 -9.81
CA ASP A 80 -25.17 12.92 -9.47
C ASP A 80 -24.42 13.45 -10.69
N LEU A 81 -23.79 12.56 -11.45
CA LEU A 81 -23.02 12.94 -12.64
C LEU A 81 -23.93 13.47 -13.76
N ALA A 82 -25.10 12.85 -13.98
CA ALA A 82 -26.06 13.27 -14.99
C ALA A 82 -26.66 14.66 -14.70
N ALA A 83 -26.76 15.05 -13.42
CA ALA A 83 -27.17 16.39 -13.02
C ALA A 83 -26.15 17.47 -13.42
N LEU A 84 -24.87 17.11 -13.56
CA LEU A 84 -23.78 18.03 -13.88
C LEU A 84 -23.51 18.14 -15.39
N GLY A 85 -23.74 17.06 -16.14
CA GLY A 85 -23.54 17.06 -17.59
C GLY A 85 -23.67 15.67 -18.20
N THR A 86 -23.30 15.55 -19.48
CA THR A 86 -23.16 14.24 -20.11
C THR A 86 -21.82 13.63 -19.70
N VAL A 87 -21.85 12.45 -19.07
CA VAL A 87 -20.63 11.68 -18.79
C VAL A 87 -19.93 11.34 -20.10
N VAL A 88 -18.66 11.75 -20.20
CA VAL A 88 -17.78 11.41 -21.32
C VAL A 88 -16.92 10.22 -20.95
N GLN A 89 -16.45 10.20 -19.70
CA GLN A 89 -15.58 9.16 -19.16
C GLN A 89 -15.81 9.04 -17.65
N LEU A 90 -15.80 7.81 -17.14
CA LEU A 90 -15.71 7.48 -15.72
C LEU A 90 -14.68 6.36 -15.59
N ARG A 91 -13.69 6.50 -14.72
CA ARG A 91 -12.62 5.50 -14.55
C ARG A 91 -11.80 5.72 -13.28
N PRO A 92 -11.09 4.68 -12.80
CA PRO A 92 -9.96 4.90 -11.91
C PRO A 92 -8.91 5.81 -12.57
N ASP A 93 -8.31 6.73 -11.81
CA ASP A 93 -7.46 7.81 -12.35
C ASP A 93 -6.33 8.17 -11.40
N GLY A 94 -5.08 8.19 -11.88
CA GLY A 94 -3.90 8.58 -11.10
C GLY A 94 -3.45 7.57 -10.03
N GLU A 95 -4.36 7.14 -9.15
CA GLU A 95 -4.08 6.24 -8.02
C GLU A 95 -5.18 5.18 -7.82
N LEU A 96 -4.87 4.10 -7.09
CA LEU A 96 -5.82 3.00 -6.82
C LEU A 96 -6.96 3.39 -5.84
N SER A 97 -6.80 4.48 -5.08
CA SER A 97 -7.86 5.09 -4.24
C SER A 97 -8.76 6.04 -5.02
N THR A 98 -8.43 6.35 -6.27
CA THR A 98 -8.99 7.52 -6.96
C THR A 98 -9.82 7.10 -8.17
N CYS A 99 -10.98 7.73 -8.30
CA CYS A 99 -11.82 7.65 -9.49
C CYS A 99 -12.17 9.05 -9.98
N SER A 100 -12.17 9.25 -11.29
CA SER A 100 -12.58 10.51 -11.91
C SER A 100 -13.63 10.30 -12.99
N ALA A 101 -14.51 11.30 -13.07
CA ALA A 101 -15.52 11.47 -14.09
C ALA A 101 -15.24 12.76 -14.87
N SER A 102 -15.11 12.64 -16.19
CA SER A 102 -15.08 13.78 -17.09
C SER A 102 -16.48 14.00 -17.69
N LEU A 103 -16.94 15.24 -17.61
CA LEU A 103 -18.30 15.64 -17.94
C LEU A 103 -18.27 16.70 -19.05
N LYS A 104 -19.23 16.61 -19.96
CA LYS A 104 -19.52 17.67 -20.93
C LYS A 104 -20.79 18.41 -20.52
N PRO A 105 -20.68 19.65 -20.02
CA PRO A 105 -21.83 20.47 -19.69
C PRO A 105 -22.63 20.82 -20.94
N ALA A 106 -23.95 21.02 -20.79
CA ALA A 106 -24.82 21.35 -21.93
C ALA A 106 -24.53 22.74 -22.54
N THR A 107 -24.03 23.67 -21.71
CA THR A 107 -23.86 25.09 -22.06
C THR A 107 -22.40 25.50 -22.26
N SER A 108 -21.44 24.59 -22.08
CA SER A 108 -20.01 24.89 -22.19
C SER A 108 -19.31 23.99 -23.21
N SER A 109 -18.23 24.51 -23.80
CA SER A 109 -17.27 23.72 -24.57
C SER A 109 -16.12 23.17 -23.72
N ALA A 110 -15.92 23.70 -22.51
CA ALA A 110 -14.95 23.18 -21.55
C ALA A 110 -15.52 21.91 -20.88
N ALA A 111 -14.63 20.98 -20.52
CA ALA A 111 -15.00 19.82 -19.74
C ALA A 111 -15.02 20.18 -18.25
N ASP A 112 -16.04 19.72 -17.55
CA ASP A 112 -16.10 19.70 -16.09
C ASP A 112 -15.51 18.35 -15.61
N SER A 113 -15.06 18.27 -14.36
CA SER A 113 -14.62 17.01 -13.77
C SER A 113 -15.06 16.87 -12.33
N VAL A 114 -15.32 15.62 -11.93
CA VAL A 114 -15.57 15.22 -10.56
C VAL A 114 -14.62 14.07 -10.25
N SER A 115 -13.88 14.14 -9.16
CA SER A 115 -13.06 13.05 -8.69
C SER A 115 -13.29 12.78 -7.21
N ILE A 116 -13.13 11.53 -6.83
CA ILE A 116 -13.06 11.11 -5.43
C ILE A 116 -11.74 10.36 -5.22
N ASP A 117 -11.06 10.71 -4.13
CA ASP A 117 -9.89 10.00 -3.61
C ASP A 117 -10.21 9.49 -2.20
N LEU A 118 -10.11 8.17 -1.99
CA LEU A 118 -10.36 7.52 -0.71
C LEU A 118 -9.13 7.50 0.23
N ASN A 119 -8.03 8.10 -0.18
CA ASN A 119 -6.82 8.35 0.61
C ASN A 119 -6.59 9.87 0.76
N GLY A 120 -7.67 10.61 0.95
CA GLY A 120 -7.66 12.05 1.01
C GLY A 120 -6.89 12.59 2.21
N TYR A 121 -6.39 13.82 2.09
CA TYR A 121 -5.78 14.55 3.19
C TYR A 121 -6.84 14.93 4.24
N GLN A 122 -6.54 14.67 5.52
CA GLN A 122 -7.31 15.18 6.65
C GLN A 122 -6.75 16.56 7.05
N PRO A 123 -7.55 17.64 6.95
CA PRO A 123 -7.09 18.96 7.37
C PRO A 123 -6.86 19.05 8.88
N THR A 124 -5.84 19.80 9.26
CA THR A 124 -5.45 20.12 10.64
C THR A 124 -5.87 21.54 11.01
N SER A 125 -5.70 21.91 12.29
CA SER A 125 -6.01 23.27 12.75
C SER A 125 -5.16 24.37 12.11
N ASP A 126 -4.03 24.00 11.50
CA ASP A 126 -3.10 24.93 10.87
C ASP A 126 -3.43 25.18 9.39
N ASP A 127 -4.36 24.40 8.81
CA ASP A 127 -4.77 24.52 7.40
C ASP A 127 -5.86 25.58 7.24
N SER A 128 -5.45 26.84 7.12
CA SER A 128 -6.36 28.00 7.04
C SER A 128 -7.26 28.04 5.80
N ASP A 129 -6.96 27.23 4.78
CA ASP A 129 -7.71 27.16 3.52
C ASP A 129 -8.95 26.26 3.63
N TYR A 130 -9.07 25.46 4.70
CA TYR A 130 -10.21 24.58 4.93
C TYR A 130 -11.19 25.18 5.95
N GLU A 131 -12.46 25.25 5.56
CA GLU A 131 -13.59 25.62 6.41
C GLU A 131 -14.34 24.36 6.86
N GLN A 132 -14.54 24.18 8.17
CA GLN A 132 -15.45 23.15 8.67
C GLN A 132 -16.91 23.54 8.41
N ILE A 133 -17.63 22.67 7.72
CA ILE A 133 -19.07 22.82 7.46
C ILE A 133 -19.82 21.53 7.80
N THR A 134 -21.14 21.61 7.88
CA THR A 134 -22.01 20.44 8.03
C THR A 134 -22.66 20.09 6.69
N ILE A 135 -22.62 18.82 6.30
CA ILE A 135 -23.41 18.24 5.21
C ILE A 135 -24.15 17.02 5.77
N GLY A 136 -25.49 17.00 5.64
CA GLY A 136 -26.31 16.04 6.36
C GLY A 136 -26.11 16.18 7.87
N ASP A 137 -25.71 15.08 8.52
CA ASP A 137 -25.37 15.02 9.95
C ASP A 137 -23.86 14.95 10.21
N GLU A 138 -23.03 15.08 9.17
CA GLU A 138 -21.57 14.88 9.25
C GLU A 138 -20.80 16.21 9.19
N GLN A 139 -19.70 16.27 9.93
CA GLN A 139 -18.73 17.36 9.84
C GLN A 139 -17.74 17.09 8.71
N VAL A 140 -17.61 18.03 7.78
CA VAL A 140 -16.74 17.93 6.60
C VAL A 140 -15.90 19.19 6.45
N TYR A 141 -14.86 19.12 5.63
CA TYR A 141 -13.91 20.21 5.40
C TYR A 141 -13.99 20.70 3.96
N LEU A 142 -14.34 21.96 3.78
CA LEU A 142 -14.50 22.63 2.50
C LEU A 142 -13.26 23.46 2.18
N ASP A 143 -12.64 23.22 1.02
CA ASP A 143 -11.67 24.14 0.41
C ASP A 143 -12.26 24.67 -0.91
N ASN A 144 -12.40 25.99 -0.98
CA ASN A 144 -12.89 26.73 -2.15
C ASN A 144 -11.93 27.84 -2.59
N SER A 145 -10.67 27.74 -2.19
CA SER A 145 -9.62 28.73 -2.45
C SER A 145 -9.34 28.93 -3.96
N SER A 146 -9.60 27.89 -4.75
CA SER A 146 -9.31 27.87 -6.19
C SER A 146 -10.54 28.20 -7.02
N GLN A 147 -10.42 29.19 -7.91
CA GLN A 147 -11.52 29.59 -8.80
C GLN A 147 -11.94 28.42 -9.71
N GLY A 148 -13.24 28.09 -9.68
CA GLY A 148 -13.80 27.01 -10.49
C GLY A 148 -13.51 25.60 -9.96
N SER A 149 -12.84 25.46 -8.82
CA SER A 149 -12.69 24.19 -8.11
C SER A 149 -13.39 24.28 -6.76
N CYS A 150 -13.84 23.13 -6.26
CA CYS A 150 -14.28 23.01 -4.89
C CYS A 150 -13.98 21.62 -4.38
N ARG A 151 -13.33 21.55 -3.23
CA ARG A 151 -12.89 20.32 -2.60
C ARG A 151 -13.60 20.13 -1.28
N ILE A 152 -14.10 18.93 -1.03
CA ILE A 152 -14.71 18.57 0.25
C ILE A 152 -14.11 17.27 0.76
N GLY A 153 -13.43 17.35 1.90
CA GLY A 153 -12.90 16.21 2.63
C GLY A 153 -13.87 15.74 3.72
N PHE A 154 -14.05 14.43 3.87
CA PHE A 154 -14.92 13.83 4.87
C PHE A 154 -14.36 12.52 5.42
N PRO A 155 -14.69 12.16 6.68
CA PRO A 155 -14.22 10.92 7.27
C PRO A 155 -14.91 9.70 6.64
N LEU A 156 -14.12 8.68 6.34
CA LEU A 156 -14.63 7.37 5.91
C LEU A 156 -15.02 6.47 7.09
N ARG A 157 -14.48 6.75 8.28
CA ARG A 157 -14.61 5.91 9.49
C ARG A 157 -14.52 6.76 10.76
N ASP A 158 -14.89 6.13 11.88
CA ASP A 158 -14.69 6.69 13.22
C ASP A 158 -13.21 6.90 13.56
N GLU A 159 -12.95 7.91 14.38
CA GLU A 159 -11.61 8.26 14.85
C GLU A 159 -11.00 7.19 15.72
N PHE A 160 -9.70 7.00 15.53
CA PHE A 160 -8.89 6.38 16.56
C PHE A 160 -8.43 7.42 17.58
N ASP A 161 -8.94 7.34 18.80
CA ASP A 161 -8.67 8.28 19.90
C ASP A 161 -7.26 8.12 20.51
N GLY A 162 -6.42 7.18 20.05
CA GLY A 162 -4.96 7.19 20.28
C GLY A 162 -4.46 7.24 21.74
N THR A 163 -5.31 7.08 22.76
CA THR A 163 -4.98 7.44 24.15
C THR A 163 -3.99 6.51 24.86
N THR A 164 -3.40 5.53 24.17
CA THR A 164 -2.38 4.65 24.76
C THR A 164 -1.07 4.68 23.97
N PRO A 165 -0.08 5.49 24.40
CA PRO A 165 1.29 5.44 23.88
C PRO A 165 1.88 4.04 24.15
N GLY A 166 2.18 3.31 23.08
CA GLY A 166 2.95 2.07 23.14
C GLY A 166 4.46 2.36 23.00
N PRO A 167 5.34 1.50 23.53
CA PRO A 167 6.79 1.73 23.53
C PRO A 167 7.39 1.55 22.13
N MET A 168 7.15 2.51 21.24
CA MET A 168 7.99 2.90 20.10
C MET A 168 7.96 4.44 19.95
N ASP A 169 7.91 5.14 21.10
CA ASP A 169 7.73 6.59 21.22
C ASP A 169 8.89 7.38 20.58
N GLY A 170 8.53 8.08 19.52
CA GLY A 170 9.34 9.10 18.85
C GLY A 170 8.54 9.84 17.78
N PHE A 171 7.49 9.21 17.26
CA PHE A 171 6.45 9.83 16.44
C PHE A 171 5.13 9.62 17.16
N LEU A 172 4.38 10.70 17.38
CA LEU A 172 3.00 10.58 17.82
C LEU A 172 2.26 9.79 16.73
N ALA A 173 1.60 8.69 17.08
CA ALA A 173 0.57 8.17 16.20
C ALA A 173 -0.42 9.30 16.01
N GLU A 174 -0.53 9.84 14.80
CA GLU A 174 -1.54 10.84 14.50
C GLU A 174 -2.90 10.18 14.80
N SER A 175 -3.66 10.77 15.72
CA SER A 175 -5.11 10.54 15.76
C SER A 175 -5.61 10.75 14.34
N GLY A 176 -6.13 9.70 13.72
CA GLY A 176 -6.40 9.71 12.30
C GLY A 176 -7.68 8.96 12.00
N ARG A 177 -8.40 9.46 11.01
CA ARG A 177 -9.48 8.74 10.34
C ARG A 177 -8.99 8.41 8.94
N GLY A 178 -9.47 7.30 8.37
CA GLY A 178 -9.48 7.22 6.91
C GLY A 178 -10.27 8.41 6.38
N PHE A 179 -9.71 9.16 5.44
CA PHE A 179 -10.34 10.36 4.89
C PHE A 179 -10.56 10.20 3.39
N ALA A 180 -11.69 10.68 2.90
CA ALA A 180 -11.95 10.79 1.48
C ALA A 180 -12.11 12.25 1.09
N THR A 181 -11.75 12.55 -0.15
CA THR A 181 -11.84 13.89 -0.72
C THR A 181 -12.60 13.82 -2.03
N ILE A 182 -13.64 14.64 -2.17
CA ILE A 182 -14.28 14.92 -3.45
C ILE A 182 -13.76 16.24 -3.97
N ASP A 183 -13.24 16.25 -5.20
CA ASP A 183 -12.84 17.46 -5.92
C ASP A 183 -13.74 17.64 -7.14
N VAL A 184 -14.35 18.81 -7.26
CA VAL A 184 -15.19 19.18 -8.39
C VAL A 184 -14.60 20.38 -9.06
N TYR A 185 -14.32 20.26 -10.36
CA TYR A 185 -13.94 21.36 -11.22
C TYR A 185 -15.07 21.69 -12.19
N ARG A 186 -15.45 22.97 -12.24
CA ARG A 186 -16.43 23.51 -13.17
C ARG A 186 -15.92 24.79 -13.79
N ALA A 187 -15.77 24.78 -15.12
CA ALA A 187 -15.20 25.92 -15.83
C ALA A 187 -16.14 27.16 -15.81
N ASP A 188 -17.44 26.92 -15.98
CA ASP A 188 -18.44 27.98 -16.20
C ASP A 188 -19.61 27.94 -15.21
N ALA A 189 -19.48 27.23 -14.08
CA ALA A 189 -20.55 27.02 -13.11
C ALA A 189 -20.04 26.91 -11.66
N ASP A 190 -20.97 26.85 -10.69
CA ASP A 190 -20.64 26.73 -9.27
C ASP A 190 -20.18 25.30 -8.93
N ALA A 191 -18.88 25.16 -8.69
CA ALA A 191 -18.26 23.90 -8.28
C ALA A 191 -18.65 23.49 -6.85
N CYS A 192 -18.86 24.43 -5.93
CA CYS A 192 -19.14 24.10 -4.53
C CYS A 192 -20.56 23.59 -4.31
N SER A 193 -21.54 24.14 -5.03
CA SER A 193 -22.89 23.56 -4.98
C SER A 193 -22.89 22.12 -5.49
N ALA A 194 -22.10 21.82 -6.52
CA ALA A 194 -21.96 20.47 -7.07
C ALA A 194 -21.21 19.55 -6.09
N ALA A 195 -20.07 20.00 -5.56
CA ALA A 195 -19.28 19.24 -4.58
C ALA A 195 -20.13 18.85 -3.36
N LYS A 196 -20.91 19.79 -2.80
CA LYS A 196 -21.79 19.51 -1.66
C LYS A 196 -22.82 18.42 -1.98
N SER A 197 -23.44 18.47 -3.15
CA SER A 197 -24.42 17.47 -3.58
C SER A 197 -23.79 16.09 -3.72
N VAL A 198 -22.62 16.01 -4.37
CA VAL A 198 -21.91 14.73 -4.55
C VAL A 198 -21.43 14.19 -3.21
N THR A 199 -20.91 15.05 -2.32
CA THR A 199 -20.53 14.65 -0.96
C THR A 199 -21.71 14.17 -0.13
N GLU A 200 -22.88 14.81 -0.22
CA GLU A 200 -24.08 14.36 0.50
C GLU A 200 -24.48 12.94 0.08
N THR A 201 -24.46 12.64 -1.23
CA THR A 201 -24.70 11.28 -1.72
C THR A 201 -23.62 10.31 -1.23
N ALA A 202 -22.34 10.68 -1.30
CA ALA A 202 -21.23 9.83 -0.87
C ALA A 202 -21.29 9.50 0.63
N LEU A 203 -21.64 10.47 1.47
CA LEU A 203 -21.87 10.28 2.90
C LEU A 203 -23.02 9.30 3.15
N GLY A 204 -24.11 9.41 2.40
CA GLY A 204 -25.25 8.49 2.47
C GLY A 204 -24.91 7.04 2.10
N LEU A 205 -23.82 6.82 1.36
CA LEU A 205 -23.32 5.49 1.01
C LEU A 205 -22.43 4.86 2.09
N LEU A 206 -21.95 5.60 3.10
CA LEU A 206 -20.98 5.06 4.06
C LEU A 206 -21.54 3.92 4.93
N GLU A 207 -22.85 3.84 5.14
CA GLU A 207 -23.48 2.73 5.87
C GLU A 207 -23.42 1.38 5.10
N ASP A 208 -23.53 1.44 3.77
CA ASP A 208 -23.44 0.29 2.85
C ASP A 208 -22.57 0.68 1.65
N PRO A 209 -21.24 0.77 1.85
CA PRO A 209 -20.37 1.42 0.90
C PRO A 209 -20.16 0.55 -0.34
N PRO A 210 -19.97 1.17 -1.52
CA PRO A 210 -19.70 0.44 -2.74
C PRO A 210 -18.41 -0.38 -2.59
N LEU A 211 -18.50 -1.68 -2.86
CA LEU A 211 -17.41 -2.62 -2.69
C LEU A 211 -16.67 -2.87 -4.00
N ARG A 212 -15.34 -2.93 -3.92
CA ARG A 212 -14.47 -3.23 -5.05
C ARG A 212 -14.75 -4.58 -5.68
N ALA A 213 -15.15 -5.56 -4.87
CA ALA A 213 -15.49 -6.91 -5.34
C ALA A 213 -16.63 -6.89 -6.38
N ASP A 214 -17.54 -5.91 -6.27
CA ASP A 214 -18.69 -5.74 -7.15
C ASP A 214 -18.46 -4.69 -8.24
N SER A 215 -17.29 -4.06 -8.27
CA SER A 215 -16.96 -2.98 -9.20
C SER A 215 -16.85 -3.48 -10.64
N LYS A 216 -17.36 -2.67 -11.57
CA LYS A 216 -17.09 -2.83 -13.02
C LYS A 216 -15.59 -2.65 -13.35
N TYR A 217 -14.84 -1.97 -12.48
CA TYR A 217 -13.42 -1.69 -12.62
C TYR A 217 -12.56 -2.50 -11.64
N ASN A 218 -13.07 -3.66 -11.18
CA ASN A 218 -12.39 -4.48 -10.21
C ASN A 218 -10.97 -4.85 -10.69
N LEU A 219 -9.97 -4.32 -9.97
CA LEU A 219 -8.58 -4.69 -10.10
C LEU A 219 -8.21 -5.54 -8.88
N PRO A 220 -8.06 -6.87 -9.03
CA PRO A 220 -7.77 -7.75 -7.90
C PRO A 220 -6.54 -7.36 -7.08
N LEU A 221 -5.53 -6.76 -7.71
CA LEU A 221 -4.32 -6.29 -7.04
C LEU A 221 -4.60 -5.13 -6.06
N ALA A 222 -5.61 -4.30 -6.31
CA ALA A 222 -5.95 -3.20 -5.42
C ALA A 222 -6.58 -3.68 -4.10
N SER A 223 -7.07 -4.92 -4.03
CA SER A 223 -7.54 -5.53 -2.77
C SER A 223 -6.44 -6.22 -1.98
N LYS A 224 -5.20 -6.26 -2.49
CA LYS A 224 -4.10 -6.98 -1.84
C LYS A 224 -3.48 -6.17 -0.71
N ASP A 225 -3.08 -6.88 0.33
CA ASP A 225 -2.33 -6.32 1.44
C ASP A 225 -0.84 -6.25 1.10
N LEU A 226 -0.35 -5.04 0.81
CA LEU A 226 1.05 -4.85 0.43
C LEU A 226 2.02 -5.19 1.56
N CYS A 227 1.59 -5.07 2.81
CA CYS A 227 2.43 -5.42 3.97
C CYS A 227 2.47 -6.92 4.25
N ALA A 228 1.70 -7.75 3.54
CA ALA A 228 1.84 -9.20 3.61
C ALA A 228 3.24 -9.69 3.17
N VAL A 229 3.98 -8.89 2.40
CA VAL A 229 5.39 -9.16 2.05
C VAL A 229 6.28 -9.40 3.29
N LEU A 230 5.91 -8.80 4.43
CA LEU A 230 6.67 -8.94 5.68
C LEU A 230 6.75 -10.39 6.17
N GLU A 231 5.73 -11.21 5.87
CA GLU A 231 5.73 -12.64 6.20
C GLU A 231 6.75 -13.45 5.36
N HIS A 232 7.21 -12.86 4.25
CA HIS A 232 8.06 -13.51 3.25
C HIS A 232 9.48 -12.93 3.19
N LEU A 233 9.85 -12.06 4.13
CA LEU A 233 11.20 -11.51 4.18
C LEU A 233 12.24 -12.63 4.38
N PRO A 234 13.47 -12.47 3.85
CA PRO A 234 14.56 -13.38 4.12
C PRO A 234 14.74 -13.58 5.63
N ALA A 235 14.98 -14.81 6.08
CA ALA A 235 15.17 -15.12 7.51
C ALA A 235 16.37 -14.40 8.15
N THR A 236 17.26 -13.83 7.33
CA THR A 236 18.40 -13.01 7.75
C THR A 236 18.04 -11.55 8.01
N TRP A 237 16.81 -11.14 7.72
CA TRP A 237 16.31 -9.77 7.90
C TRP A 237 15.42 -9.70 9.12
N THR A 238 15.57 -8.64 9.92
CA THR A 238 14.73 -8.34 11.08
C THR A 238 13.99 -7.04 10.81
N VAL A 239 12.66 -7.01 10.90
CA VAL A 239 11.91 -5.76 10.79
C VAL A 239 12.18 -4.94 12.06
N ASP A 240 12.87 -3.81 11.91
CA ASP A 240 13.25 -2.97 13.06
C ASP A 240 12.17 -1.93 13.38
N ARG A 241 11.50 -1.42 12.34
CA ARG A 241 10.48 -0.39 12.46
C ARG A 241 9.48 -0.50 11.32
N TRP A 242 8.21 -0.44 11.67
CA TRP A 242 7.10 -0.25 10.76
C TRP A 242 6.47 1.11 11.10
N ASN A 243 6.40 1.99 10.11
CA ASN A 243 5.54 3.16 10.15
C ASN A 243 4.54 3.01 9.00
N PRO A 244 3.34 2.44 9.21
CA PRO A 244 2.37 2.38 8.12
C PRO A 244 2.00 3.84 7.84
N PRO A 245 2.33 4.42 6.67
CA PRO A 245 1.56 5.56 6.25
C PRO A 245 0.08 5.15 6.25
N SER A 246 -0.82 6.10 6.48
CA SER A 246 -2.27 5.90 6.29
C SER A 246 -2.62 5.48 4.85
N ASP A 247 -1.65 5.56 3.93
CA ASP A 247 -1.77 5.19 2.53
C ASP A 247 -2.09 3.70 2.34
N PRO A 248 -3.28 3.37 1.78
CA PRO A 248 -3.73 2.00 1.57
C PRO A 248 -2.95 1.23 0.50
N TYR A 249 -2.17 1.89 -0.36
CA TYR A 249 -1.42 1.26 -1.44
C TYR A 249 0.09 1.44 -1.31
N ARG A 250 0.55 1.67 -0.07
CA ARG A 250 1.96 1.73 0.26
C ARG A 250 2.26 0.96 1.53
N CYS A 251 3.28 0.13 1.50
CA CYS A 251 3.87 -0.46 2.70
C CYS A 251 5.28 0.09 2.89
N HIS A 252 5.48 0.82 3.97
CA HIS A 252 6.79 1.38 4.33
C HIS A 252 7.30 0.76 5.61
N PHE A 253 8.50 0.19 5.57
CA PHE A 253 9.16 -0.36 6.74
C PHE A 253 10.67 -0.31 6.61
N THR A 254 11.33 -0.52 7.74
CA THR A 254 12.79 -0.67 7.80
C THR A 254 13.13 -2.04 8.35
N ALA A 255 14.13 -2.67 7.74
CA ALA A 255 14.62 -3.97 8.17
C ALA A 255 16.14 -3.93 8.35
N SER A 256 16.66 -4.62 9.37
CA SER A 256 18.08 -4.80 9.57
C SER A 256 18.56 -6.15 9.07
N SER A 257 19.79 -6.17 8.59
CA SER A 257 20.52 -7.40 8.32
C SER A 257 22.01 -7.15 8.40
N ALA A 258 22.75 -8.14 8.88
CA ALA A 258 24.21 -8.13 8.88
C ALA A 258 24.82 -8.10 7.46
N THR A 259 23.99 -8.26 6.42
CA THR A 259 24.39 -8.15 5.01
C THR A 259 24.25 -6.74 4.44
N PHE A 260 23.59 -5.81 5.13
CA PHE A 260 23.47 -4.41 4.68
C PHE A 260 24.70 -3.59 5.11
N GLU A 261 25.16 -2.66 4.28
CA GLU A 261 26.35 -1.84 4.60
C GLU A 261 26.17 -1.01 5.86
N ASP A 262 24.98 -0.43 6.05
CA ASP A 262 24.59 0.35 7.24
C ASP A 262 23.74 -0.46 8.25
N ASN A 263 23.62 -1.78 8.06
CA ASN A 263 22.77 -2.69 8.83
C ASN A 263 21.27 -2.37 8.82
N VAL A 264 20.77 -1.43 8.00
CA VAL A 264 19.35 -1.08 7.86
C VAL A 264 19.03 -0.81 6.40
N ALA A 265 17.97 -1.44 5.89
CA ALA A 265 17.35 -1.15 4.61
C ALA A 265 15.97 -0.52 4.85
N MET A 266 15.64 0.50 4.06
CA MET A 266 14.31 1.08 4.00
C MET A 266 13.61 0.49 2.79
N LEU A 267 12.43 -0.09 3.02
CA LEU A 267 11.67 -0.83 2.03
C LEU A 267 10.35 -0.11 1.84
N ASP A 268 10.08 0.26 0.60
CA ASP A 268 8.87 0.96 0.22
C ASP A 268 8.23 0.19 -0.92
N VAL A 269 7.10 -0.44 -0.63
CA VAL A 269 6.31 -1.26 -1.54
C VAL A 269 5.10 -0.44 -1.92
N THR A 270 5.11 0.14 -3.12
CA THR A 270 3.98 0.93 -3.62
C THR A 270 3.31 0.20 -4.78
N LEU A 271 1.99 0.20 -4.81
CA LEU A 271 1.22 -0.23 -5.97
C LEU A 271 0.56 1.00 -6.61
N ASP A 272 1.10 1.43 -7.75
CA ASP A 272 0.66 2.66 -8.41
C ASP A 272 0.39 2.44 -9.91
N TYR A 273 -0.24 3.41 -10.58
CA TYR A 273 -0.37 3.41 -12.03
C TYR A 273 0.93 3.88 -12.70
N VAL A 274 1.26 3.28 -13.85
CA VAL A 274 2.38 3.77 -14.67
C VAL A 274 2.07 5.18 -15.18
N ASP A 275 2.71 6.20 -14.62
CA ASP A 275 2.82 7.49 -15.29
C ASP A 275 3.81 7.34 -16.46
N GLY A 276 3.35 7.65 -17.66
CA GLY A 276 4.07 7.45 -18.92
C GLY A 276 5.35 8.29 -19.05
N ASP A 277 5.61 9.19 -18.09
CA ASP A 277 6.69 10.18 -18.13
C ASP A 277 7.96 9.78 -17.37
N MET A 278 7.97 8.68 -16.61
CA MET A 278 9.18 8.24 -15.89
C MET A 278 10.23 7.53 -16.77
N ARG A 279 10.27 7.76 -18.09
CA ARG A 279 11.31 7.22 -18.99
C ARG A 279 12.66 7.91 -18.77
N SER A 280 13.28 7.68 -17.60
CA SER A 280 14.69 7.92 -17.38
C SER A 280 15.51 6.99 -18.29
N ASN A 281 16.52 7.54 -18.96
CA ASN A 281 17.40 6.80 -19.87
C ASN A 281 18.37 5.85 -19.13
N ASP A 282 18.38 5.86 -17.80
CA ASP A 282 19.33 5.11 -16.96
C ASP A 282 18.73 3.82 -16.36
N ARG A 283 17.67 3.26 -16.97
CA ARG A 283 17.06 2.00 -16.53
C ARG A 283 17.87 0.79 -16.99
N LYS A 284 18.03 -0.21 -16.12
CA LYS A 284 18.54 -1.54 -16.47
C LYS A 284 17.46 -2.58 -16.23
N THR A 285 17.19 -3.40 -17.24
CA THR A 285 16.27 -4.53 -17.14
C THR A 285 16.99 -5.76 -16.60
N VAL A 286 16.40 -6.40 -15.59
CA VAL A 286 16.85 -7.66 -14.99
C VAL A 286 15.71 -8.67 -15.11
N GLU A 287 15.98 -9.83 -15.70
CA GLU A 287 15.02 -10.95 -15.69
C GLU A 287 15.26 -11.78 -14.43
N GLN A 288 14.26 -11.92 -13.58
CA GLN A 288 14.35 -12.73 -12.37
C GLN A 288 13.05 -13.50 -12.10
N GLY A 289 13.13 -14.83 -12.21
CA GLY A 289 11.95 -15.69 -12.16
C GLY A 289 11.05 -15.45 -13.38
N ASP A 290 9.76 -15.26 -13.14
CA ASP A 290 8.75 -14.94 -14.15
C ASP A 290 8.54 -13.42 -14.32
N TYR A 291 9.37 -12.60 -13.66
CA TYR A 291 9.26 -11.14 -13.68
C TYR A 291 10.40 -10.48 -14.45
N THR A 292 10.02 -9.48 -15.23
CA THR A 292 10.94 -8.48 -15.78
C THR A 292 10.98 -7.30 -14.82
N VAL A 293 12.15 -7.05 -14.23
CA VAL A 293 12.36 -6.00 -13.22
C VAL A 293 13.13 -4.85 -13.85
N GLU A 294 12.55 -3.65 -13.83
CA GLU A 294 13.27 -2.44 -14.25
C GLU A 294 13.95 -1.80 -13.04
N THR A 295 15.28 -1.67 -13.10
CA THR A 295 16.05 -1.08 -12.01
C THR A 295 16.57 0.31 -12.38
N ARG A 296 16.56 1.22 -11.41
CA ARG A 296 17.17 2.56 -11.51
C ARG A 296 17.99 2.83 -10.25
N GLY A 297 19.30 2.97 -10.42
CA GLY A 297 20.22 3.29 -9.31
C GLY A 297 20.53 4.78 -9.25
N SER A 298 20.55 5.33 -8.05
CA SER A 298 21.26 6.56 -7.69
C SER A 298 22.49 6.20 -6.84
N ASP A 299 23.29 7.19 -6.45
CA ASP A 299 24.49 6.97 -5.61
C ASP A 299 24.17 6.38 -4.23
N SER A 300 22.91 6.42 -3.78
CA SER A 300 22.52 6.00 -2.42
C SER A 300 21.24 5.15 -2.35
N ALA A 301 20.63 4.83 -3.49
CA ALA A 301 19.40 4.06 -3.51
C ALA A 301 19.20 3.37 -4.86
N CYS A 302 18.45 2.28 -4.88
CA CYS A 302 18.00 1.61 -6.08
C CYS A 302 16.51 1.34 -6.01
N PHE A 303 15.81 1.67 -7.09
CA PHE A 303 14.43 1.28 -7.28
C PHE A 303 14.38 0.05 -8.19
N ALA A 304 13.46 -0.85 -7.90
CA ALA A 304 13.09 -2.01 -8.70
C ALA A 304 11.59 -1.96 -8.96
N ASP A 305 11.21 -1.82 -10.23
CA ASP A 305 9.83 -1.66 -10.68
C ASP A 305 9.39 -2.96 -11.39
N ILE A 306 8.25 -3.53 -10.98
CA ILE A 306 7.62 -4.69 -11.61
C ILE A 306 6.20 -4.32 -12.02
N VAL A 307 5.89 -4.47 -13.30
CA VAL A 307 4.51 -4.38 -13.81
C VAL A 307 3.74 -5.63 -13.39
N LEU A 308 2.65 -5.43 -12.64
CA LEU A 308 1.79 -6.50 -12.14
C LEU A 308 0.42 -6.48 -12.83
N GLY A 309 0.06 -7.60 -13.44
CA GLY A 309 -1.28 -7.83 -13.98
C GLY A 309 -1.57 -7.15 -15.33
N ASN A 310 -2.85 -7.18 -15.71
CA ASN A 310 -3.34 -6.58 -16.96
C ASN A 310 -3.73 -5.12 -16.73
N PRO A 311 -3.60 -4.25 -17.76
CA PRO A 311 -4.12 -2.90 -17.67
C PRO A 311 -5.62 -2.91 -17.39
N VAL A 312 -6.07 -2.09 -16.45
CA VAL A 312 -7.49 -1.73 -16.35
C VAL A 312 -7.79 -0.83 -17.54
N LEU A 313 -8.88 -1.12 -18.26
CA LEU A 313 -9.38 -0.23 -19.30
C LEU A 313 -10.46 0.65 -18.68
N GLY A 314 -10.26 1.97 -18.67
CA GLY A 314 -11.36 2.89 -18.43
C GLY A 314 -12.44 2.73 -19.50
N MET A 315 -13.73 2.92 -19.15
CA MET A 315 -14.80 2.87 -20.15
C MET A 315 -14.68 4.10 -21.08
N PRO A 316 -14.55 3.94 -22.42
CA PRO A 316 -14.96 4.98 -23.32
C PRO A 316 -16.49 4.88 -23.47
N GLU A 317 -17.25 5.84 -22.94
CA GLU A 317 -18.68 5.84 -23.29
C GLU A 317 -18.90 6.30 -24.73
N LYS A 318 -18.01 7.16 -25.29
CA LYS A 318 -18.16 7.69 -26.66
C LYS A 318 -16.87 7.98 -27.46
N ASP A 319 -15.66 7.93 -26.87
CA ASP A 319 -14.43 8.35 -27.54
C ASP A 319 -13.27 7.33 -27.37
N ASP A 320 -12.90 6.65 -28.45
CA ASP A 320 -11.86 5.61 -28.50
C ASP A 320 -10.44 6.16 -28.18
N THR A 321 -10.23 7.47 -28.34
CA THR A 321 -8.92 8.09 -28.11
C THR A 321 -8.57 8.15 -26.61
N ALA A 322 -9.60 8.32 -25.76
CA ALA A 322 -9.44 8.33 -24.31
C ALA A 322 -9.14 6.92 -23.74
N ALA A 323 -9.59 5.86 -24.42
CA ALA A 323 -9.34 4.47 -24.04
C ALA A 323 -7.85 4.06 -24.18
N LEU A 324 -7.11 4.72 -25.08
CA LEU A 324 -5.69 4.45 -25.34
C LEU A 324 -4.78 4.94 -24.20
N PHE A 325 -5.15 6.05 -23.54
CA PHE A 325 -4.50 6.58 -22.34
C PHE A 325 -5.11 6.05 -21.04
N ALA A 326 -6.24 5.32 -21.12
CA ALA A 326 -6.90 4.69 -19.97
C ALA A 326 -6.35 3.30 -19.64
N ARG A 327 -5.12 2.97 -20.10
CA ARG A 327 -4.44 1.72 -19.73
C ARG A 327 -3.64 1.96 -18.46
N THR A 328 -4.30 1.78 -17.34
CA THR A 328 -3.68 1.85 -16.03
C THR A 328 -3.09 0.50 -15.68
N VAL A 329 -1.76 0.43 -15.60
CA VAL A 329 -1.02 -0.80 -15.28
C VAL A 329 -0.52 -0.68 -13.83
N PRO A 330 -0.90 -1.59 -12.94
CA PRO A 330 -0.37 -1.61 -11.57
C PRO A 330 1.13 -1.90 -11.61
N THR A 331 1.92 -1.07 -10.93
CA THR A 331 3.36 -1.24 -10.80
C THR A 331 3.71 -1.38 -9.34
N LEU A 332 4.36 -2.48 -9.00
CA LEU A 332 5.06 -2.63 -7.75
C LEU A 332 6.39 -1.91 -7.84
N THR A 333 6.59 -0.89 -7.01
CA THR A 333 7.90 -0.23 -6.84
C THR A 333 8.50 -0.69 -5.52
N VAL A 334 9.77 -1.07 -5.54
CA VAL A 334 10.60 -1.35 -4.36
C VAL A 334 11.80 -0.41 -4.34
N LEU A 335 12.05 0.27 -3.23
CA LEU A 335 13.26 1.04 -2.99
C LEU A 335 14.15 0.34 -1.95
N THR A 336 15.45 0.20 -2.22
CA THR A 336 16.47 -0.21 -1.22
C THR A 336 17.80 0.52 -1.45
N ASP A 337 18.82 0.29 -0.64
CA ASP A 337 20.19 0.82 -0.81
C ASP A 337 20.94 0.19 -2.00
N GLN A 338 20.73 -1.12 -2.23
CA GLN A 338 21.40 -1.89 -3.28
C GLN A 338 20.41 -2.50 -4.29
N CYS A 339 20.73 -2.48 -5.59
CA CYS A 339 19.84 -3.02 -6.62
C CYS A 339 19.57 -4.53 -6.50
N GLU A 340 20.51 -5.33 -6.02
CA GLU A 340 20.29 -6.77 -5.82
C GLU A 340 19.20 -7.02 -4.76
N SER A 341 19.26 -6.29 -3.65
CA SER A 341 18.24 -6.32 -2.59
C SER A 341 16.88 -5.83 -3.10
N ALA A 342 16.87 -4.74 -3.89
CA ALA A 342 15.64 -4.20 -4.48
C ALA A 342 14.95 -5.22 -5.37
N VAL A 343 15.70 -5.87 -6.27
CA VAL A 343 15.15 -6.86 -7.19
C VAL A 343 14.66 -8.11 -6.45
N ALA A 344 15.45 -8.64 -5.51
CA ALA A 344 15.06 -9.82 -4.74
C ALA A 344 13.75 -9.60 -3.96
N LEU A 345 13.61 -8.43 -3.33
CA LEU A 345 12.39 -8.07 -2.62
C LEU A 345 11.23 -7.77 -3.55
N ALA A 346 11.46 -7.09 -4.68
CA ALA A 346 10.40 -6.83 -5.66
C ALA A 346 9.79 -8.15 -6.17
N VAL A 347 10.63 -9.15 -6.46
CA VAL A 347 10.15 -10.49 -6.85
C VAL A 347 9.37 -11.16 -5.72
N ALA A 348 9.89 -11.13 -4.48
CA ALA A 348 9.19 -11.72 -3.33
C ALA A 348 7.82 -11.04 -3.08
N ALA A 349 7.76 -9.71 -3.17
CA ALA A 349 6.50 -8.97 -3.06
C ALA A 349 5.55 -9.31 -4.22
N ALA A 350 6.06 -9.39 -5.45
CA ALA A 350 5.26 -9.76 -6.61
C ALA A 350 4.64 -11.16 -6.47
N ASP A 351 5.41 -12.14 -5.99
CA ASP A 351 4.93 -13.51 -5.72
C ASP A 351 3.75 -13.48 -4.73
N VAL A 352 3.88 -12.75 -3.61
CA VAL A 352 2.84 -12.63 -2.58
C VAL A 352 1.57 -11.95 -3.12
N LEU A 353 1.73 -10.90 -3.91
CA LEU A 353 0.62 -10.14 -4.46
C LEU A 353 -0.13 -10.90 -5.56
N THR A 354 0.59 -11.71 -6.34
CA THR A 354 0.01 -12.43 -7.49
C THR A 354 -0.51 -13.83 -7.15
N GLY A 355 -0.02 -14.48 -6.08
CA GLY A 355 -0.59 -15.70 -5.52
C GLY A 355 -0.10 -16.98 -6.20
#